data_AF-A0A8S3VGK9-F1
#
_entry.id   AF-A0A8S3VGK9-F1
#
_cell.length_a   1.000
_cell.length_b   1.000
_cell.length_c   1.000
_cell.angle_alpha   90.00
_cell.angle_beta   90.00
_cell.angle_gamma   90.00
#
_symmetry.space_group_name_H-M   'P 1'
#
loop_
_entity.id
_entity.type
_entity.pdbx_description
1 polymer ?
#
loop_
_entity_poly.entity_id
_entity_poly.type
_entity_poly.pdbx_seq_one_letter_code
_entity_poly.pdbx_strand_id
1 'polypeptide(L)'
;MQSSSLSVGLKEDHQGKFLDGLKRLQYIDFSRNAFEDQFRTSTFKSQLDILQCLILEGNFFTSIPLNLEDLNLLSFLNIRNNKIAYLTTNEIDAIEVLFEKSNRTMTVLLEGNPLVCTCASLDFVEWLFTTKVKLDSNGSYSCVENDGNITTTNVVYNQLRIMRIRCITTVWVIFSATLFGVLLLFILIGYRYKLHLQYFCLFIGMANPLFRKSKEESLEYDAYVA
;
A
#
# COMPACT_ATOMS: atom_id res chain seq x y z
N MET A 1 9.47 -21.42 -24.64
CA MET A 1 9.95 -22.13 -23.43
C MET A 1 9.10 -23.38 -23.27
N GLN A 2 9.72 -24.55 -23.15
CA GLN A 2 9.01 -25.81 -22.92
C GLN A 2 8.67 -25.88 -21.42
N SER A 3 7.39 -25.91 -21.07
CA SER A 3 6.94 -26.14 -19.70
C SER A 3 7.41 -27.51 -19.23
N SER A 4 8.04 -27.60 -18.06
CA SER A 4 8.46 -28.88 -17.50
C SER A 4 7.25 -29.77 -17.21
N SER A 5 7.41 -31.10 -17.26
CA SER A 5 6.33 -32.04 -16.91
C SER A 5 5.77 -31.80 -15.50
N LEU A 6 6.59 -31.26 -14.58
CA LEU A 6 6.18 -30.88 -13.23
C LEU A 6 5.25 -29.67 -13.25
N SER A 7 5.62 -28.61 -13.97
CA SER A 7 4.81 -27.39 -14.05
C SER A 7 3.45 -27.64 -14.70
N VAL A 8 3.41 -28.46 -15.74
CA VAL A 8 2.16 -28.91 -16.38
C VAL A 8 1.33 -29.73 -15.40
N GLY A 9 1.93 -30.73 -14.74
CA GLY A 9 1.23 -31.60 -13.80
C GLY A 9 0.59 -30.85 -12.62
N LEU A 10 1.33 -29.90 -12.01
CA LEU A 10 0.78 -29.05 -10.94
C LEU A 10 -0.30 -28.09 -11.45
N LYS A 11 -0.17 -27.56 -12.67
CA LYS A 11 -1.17 -26.68 -13.28
C LYS A 11 -2.45 -27.43 -13.66
N GLU A 12 -2.36 -28.68 -14.07
CA GLU A 12 -3.51 -29.54 -14.39
C GLU A 12 -4.13 -30.21 -13.15
N ASP A 13 -3.43 -30.24 -12.01
CA ASP A 13 -3.94 -30.81 -10.76
C ASP A 13 -4.99 -29.91 -10.10
N HIS A 14 -6.22 -29.97 -10.61
CA HIS A 14 -7.36 -29.22 -10.10
C HIS A 14 -7.80 -29.67 -8.70
N GLN A 15 -7.44 -30.89 -8.28
CA GLN A 15 -7.88 -31.47 -7.01
C GLN A 15 -6.85 -31.29 -5.88
N GLY A 16 -5.66 -30.76 -6.17
CA GLY A 16 -4.56 -30.63 -5.21
C GLY A 16 -4.05 -31.99 -4.73
N LYS A 17 -4.14 -33.01 -5.57
CA LYS A 17 -3.73 -34.39 -5.25
C LYS A 17 -2.27 -34.67 -5.52
N PHE A 18 -1.58 -33.79 -6.24
CA PHE A 18 -0.22 -34.03 -6.71
C PHE A 18 0.78 -34.24 -5.57
N LEU A 19 0.66 -33.45 -4.49
CA LEU A 19 1.46 -33.61 -3.27
C LEU A 19 0.68 -34.28 -2.12
N ASP A 20 -0.56 -34.71 -2.38
CA ASP A 20 -1.42 -35.27 -1.35
C ASP A 20 -0.89 -36.62 -0.87
N GLY A 21 -1.03 -36.89 0.42
CA GLY A 21 -0.49 -38.10 1.06
C GLY A 21 1.02 -38.06 1.36
N LEU A 22 1.78 -37.08 0.85
CA LEU A 22 3.20 -36.89 1.19
C LEU A 22 3.37 -36.21 2.57
N LYS A 23 2.88 -36.87 3.62
CA LYS A 23 2.78 -36.37 5.01
C LYS A 23 4.13 -36.22 5.76
N ARG A 24 5.25 -36.43 5.08
CA ARG A 24 6.61 -36.25 5.63
C ARG A 24 7.46 -35.32 4.77
N LEU A 25 6.84 -34.66 3.79
CA LEU A 25 7.54 -33.77 2.87
C LEU A 25 7.82 -32.43 3.55
N GLN A 26 9.03 -32.29 4.09
CA GLN A 26 9.48 -31.07 4.79
C GLN A 26 10.32 -30.14 3.90
N TYR A 27 10.78 -30.66 2.76
CA TYR A 27 11.65 -29.96 1.81
C TYR A 27 11.05 -30.09 0.42
N ILE A 28 10.80 -28.95 -0.23
CA ILE A 28 10.30 -28.89 -1.61
C ILE A 28 11.22 -27.96 -2.41
N ASP A 29 11.73 -28.49 -3.52
CA ASP A 29 12.46 -27.72 -4.51
C ASP A 29 11.72 -27.73 -5.84
N PHE A 30 11.16 -26.57 -6.18
CA PHE A 30 10.49 -26.26 -7.43
C PHE A 30 11.27 -25.24 -8.26
N SER A 31 12.57 -25.09 -8.01
CA SER A 31 13.42 -24.16 -8.73
C SER A 31 13.44 -24.45 -10.24
N ARG A 32 13.57 -23.39 -11.04
CA ARG A 32 13.81 -23.46 -12.50
C ARG A 32 12.74 -24.26 -13.25
N ASN A 33 11.47 -24.12 -12.85
CA ASN A 33 10.33 -24.80 -13.47
C ASN A 33 9.45 -23.89 -14.32
N ALA A 34 9.86 -22.64 -14.56
CA ALA A 34 9.11 -21.67 -15.34
C ALA A 34 7.68 -21.43 -14.84
N PHE A 35 7.45 -21.53 -13.52
CA PHE A 35 6.16 -21.17 -12.94
C PHE A 35 5.92 -19.66 -13.01
N GLU A 36 4.72 -19.28 -13.45
CA GLU A 36 4.28 -17.88 -13.56
C GLU A 36 3.09 -17.59 -12.62
N ASP A 37 2.17 -18.55 -12.50
CA ASP A 37 0.89 -18.40 -11.81
C ASP A 37 0.98 -18.78 -10.31
N GLN A 38 0.05 -18.25 -9.52
CA GLN A 38 -0.17 -18.68 -8.13
C GLN A 38 -0.45 -20.19 -8.04
N PHE A 39 0.10 -20.85 -7.01
CA PHE A 39 -0.28 -22.22 -6.68
C PHE A 39 -1.72 -22.25 -6.17
N ARG A 40 -2.40 -23.38 -6.38
CA ARG A 40 -3.74 -23.57 -5.81
C ARG A 40 -3.63 -23.70 -4.30
N THR A 41 -4.64 -23.24 -3.59
CA THR A 41 -4.73 -23.37 -2.12
C THR A 41 -4.62 -24.83 -1.65
N SER A 42 -5.04 -25.78 -2.49
CA SER A 42 -4.97 -27.21 -2.18
C SER A 42 -3.59 -27.84 -2.43
N THR A 43 -2.66 -27.18 -3.14
CA THR A 43 -1.39 -27.76 -3.57
C THR A 43 -0.55 -28.26 -2.39
N PHE A 44 -0.50 -27.51 -1.27
CA PHE A 44 0.29 -27.85 -0.08
C PHE A 44 -0.56 -28.32 1.10
N LYS A 45 -1.80 -28.76 0.87
CA LYS A 45 -2.76 -29.10 1.94
C LYS A 45 -2.24 -30.14 2.92
N SER A 46 -1.49 -31.13 2.44
CA SER A 46 -0.90 -32.19 3.28
C SER A 46 0.43 -31.77 3.95
N GLN A 47 0.92 -30.57 3.64
CA GLN A 47 2.23 -30.06 4.06
C GLN A 47 2.17 -28.83 4.98
N LEU A 48 0.97 -28.30 5.27
CA LEU A 48 0.77 -27.08 6.05
C LEU A 48 1.53 -27.06 7.39
N ASP A 49 1.50 -28.19 8.11
CA ASP A 49 2.11 -28.31 9.45
C ASP A 49 3.50 -28.97 9.46
N ILE A 50 4.11 -29.19 8.29
CA ILE A 50 5.37 -29.95 8.21
C ILE A 50 6.41 -29.32 7.28
N LEU A 51 6.00 -28.52 6.30
CA LEU A 51 6.94 -27.93 5.35
C LEU A 51 7.85 -26.93 6.05
N GLN A 52 9.16 -27.12 5.94
CA GLN A 52 10.16 -26.26 6.57
C GLN A 52 10.96 -25.48 5.53
N CYS A 53 11.20 -26.08 4.35
CA CYS A 53 12.00 -25.48 3.29
C CYS A 53 11.25 -25.51 1.97
N LEU A 54 11.09 -24.33 1.37
CA LEU A 54 10.47 -24.14 0.07
C LEU A 54 11.40 -23.34 -0.84
N ILE A 55 11.83 -23.97 -1.92
CA ILE A 55 12.71 -23.38 -2.93
C ILE A 55 11.92 -23.15 -4.22
N LEU A 56 11.78 -21.88 -4.60
CA LEU A 56 11.07 -21.38 -5.77
C LEU A 56 11.99 -20.60 -6.71
N GLU A 57 13.30 -20.72 -6.53
CA GLU A 57 14.32 -19.97 -7.26
C GLU A 57 14.20 -20.12 -8.78
N GLY A 58 14.39 -19.04 -9.55
CA GLY A 58 14.52 -19.15 -11.01
C GLY A 58 13.21 -19.49 -11.71
N ASN A 59 12.08 -19.08 -11.14
CA ASN A 59 10.78 -19.10 -11.79
C ASN A 59 10.43 -17.68 -12.27
N PHE A 60 9.16 -17.42 -12.56
CA PHE A 60 8.68 -16.16 -13.10
C PHE A 60 7.60 -15.52 -12.21
N PHE A 61 7.60 -15.84 -10.92
CA PHE A 61 6.63 -15.32 -9.97
C PHE A 61 6.78 -13.81 -9.80
N THR A 62 5.66 -13.08 -9.82
CA THR A 62 5.62 -11.62 -9.56
C THR A 62 5.30 -11.29 -8.10
N SER A 63 4.82 -12.28 -7.34
CA SER A 63 4.53 -12.24 -5.91
C SER A 63 4.70 -13.65 -5.34
N ILE A 64 4.61 -13.82 -4.03
CA ILE A 64 4.71 -15.15 -3.41
C ILE A 64 3.49 -15.98 -3.88
N PRO A 65 3.68 -17.19 -4.44
CA PRO A 65 2.63 -17.92 -5.15
C PRO A 65 1.70 -18.72 -4.23
N LEU A 66 1.63 -18.38 -2.94
CA LEU A 66 0.79 -19.05 -1.96
C LEU A 66 0.60 -18.16 -0.73
N ASN A 67 -0.41 -18.47 0.07
CA ASN A 67 -0.55 -17.88 1.39
C ASN A 67 0.46 -18.50 2.36
N LEU A 68 1.43 -17.70 2.81
CA LEU A 68 2.47 -18.16 3.72
C LEU A 68 1.96 -18.43 5.14
N GLU A 69 0.87 -17.77 5.57
CA GLU A 69 0.33 -17.95 6.93
C GLU A 69 -0.11 -19.38 7.21
N ASP A 70 -0.50 -20.11 6.15
CA ASP A 70 -0.98 -21.49 6.23
C ASP A 70 0.17 -22.49 6.50
N LEU A 71 1.43 -22.13 6.22
CA LEU A 71 2.59 -23.02 6.34
C LEU A 71 3.27 -22.89 7.71
N ASN A 72 2.66 -23.46 8.75
CA ASN A 72 2.99 -23.24 10.16
C ASN A 72 4.45 -23.47 10.58
N LEU A 73 5.21 -24.32 9.88
CA LEU A 73 6.60 -24.65 10.21
C LEU A 73 7.63 -24.15 9.19
N LEU A 74 7.21 -23.34 8.21
CA LEU A 74 8.14 -22.83 7.19
C LEU A 74 9.19 -21.93 7.85
N SER A 75 10.46 -22.25 7.62
CA SER A 75 11.62 -21.52 8.16
C SER A 75 12.65 -21.14 7.09
N PHE A 76 12.47 -21.62 5.86
CA PHE A 76 13.34 -21.27 4.74
C PHE A 76 12.52 -21.09 3.45
N LEU A 77 12.60 -19.89 2.89
CA LEU A 77 11.96 -19.53 1.63
C LEU A 77 13.00 -18.96 0.67
N ASN A 78 13.24 -19.63 -0.45
CA ASN A 78 14.10 -19.12 -1.52
C ASN A 78 13.25 -18.72 -2.72
N ILE A 79 13.13 -17.40 -2.95
CA ILE A 79 12.40 -16.79 -4.07
C ILE A 79 13.33 -16.01 -4.99
N ARG A 80 14.64 -16.30 -4.94
CA ARG A 80 15.65 -15.65 -5.80
C ARG A 80 15.34 -15.81 -7.28
N ASN A 81 15.84 -14.88 -8.10
CA ASN A 81 15.74 -14.95 -9.56
C ASN A 81 14.30 -15.16 -10.06
N ASN A 82 13.34 -14.43 -9.48
CA ASN A 82 11.95 -14.36 -9.94
C ASN A 82 11.67 -12.97 -10.54
N LYS A 83 10.40 -12.59 -10.70
CA LYS A 83 9.95 -11.29 -11.21
C LYS A 83 9.26 -10.44 -10.13
N ILE A 84 9.64 -10.63 -8.86
CA ILE A 84 9.03 -9.94 -7.73
C ILE A 84 9.48 -8.48 -7.73
N ALA A 85 8.52 -7.55 -7.71
CA ALA A 85 8.81 -6.11 -7.64
C ALA A 85 8.96 -5.62 -6.19
N TYR A 86 8.14 -6.12 -5.28
CA TYR A 86 8.19 -5.87 -3.84
C TYR A 86 7.30 -6.89 -3.14
N LEU A 87 7.50 -7.09 -1.84
CA LEU A 87 6.56 -7.86 -1.02
C LEU A 87 5.45 -6.94 -0.51
N THR A 88 4.20 -7.39 -0.61
CA THR A 88 3.05 -6.69 -0.05
C THR A 88 3.07 -6.73 1.48
N THR A 89 2.34 -5.82 2.13
CA THR A 89 2.22 -5.80 3.60
C THR A 89 1.73 -7.14 4.14
N ASN A 90 0.76 -7.78 3.48
CA ASN A 90 0.25 -9.09 3.88
C ASN A 90 1.34 -10.18 3.80
N GLU A 91 2.16 -10.19 2.74
CA GLU A 91 3.27 -11.15 2.62
C GLU A 91 4.35 -10.91 3.68
N ILE A 92 4.64 -9.65 3.98
CA ILE A 92 5.57 -9.25 5.04
C ILE A 92 5.06 -9.71 6.41
N ASP A 93 3.80 -9.41 6.74
CA ASP A 93 3.18 -9.79 8.00
C ASP A 93 3.16 -11.32 8.17
N ALA A 94 2.84 -12.05 7.11
CA ALA A 94 2.88 -13.51 7.11
C ALA A 94 4.29 -14.05 7.39
N ILE A 95 5.34 -13.46 6.79
CA ILE A 95 6.74 -13.83 7.05
C ILE A 95 7.12 -13.54 8.51
N GLU A 96 6.68 -12.42 9.09
CA GLU A 96 6.94 -12.09 10.50
C GLU A 96 6.23 -13.06 11.46
N VAL A 97 5.01 -13.48 11.14
CA VAL A 97 4.30 -14.54 11.88
C VAL A 97 5.07 -15.86 11.82
N LEU A 98 5.58 -16.24 10.65
CA LEU A 98 6.43 -17.43 10.49
C LEU A 98 7.75 -17.31 11.23
N PHE A 99 8.35 -16.12 11.30
CA PHE A 99 9.55 -15.87 12.06
C PHE A 99 9.36 -16.15 13.56
N GLU A 100 8.25 -15.70 14.15
CA GLU A 100 7.95 -16.01 15.55
C GLU A 100 7.60 -17.50 15.75
N LYS A 101 6.86 -18.13 14.83
CA LYS A 101 6.53 -19.58 14.89
C LYS A 101 7.76 -20.49 14.75
N SER A 102 8.74 -20.10 13.93
CA SER A 102 9.95 -20.88 13.61
C SER A 102 11.08 -20.73 14.64
N ASN A 103 10.78 -20.28 15.86
CA ASN A 103 11.80 -19.97 16.88
C ASN A 103 12.87 -18.99 16.36
N ARG A 104 12.47 -18.01 15.53
CA ARG A 104 13.36 -16.96 14.99
C ARG A 104 14.45 -17.48 14.06
N THR A 105 14.16 -18.54 13.32
CA THR A 105 15.10 -19.13 12.34
C THR A 105 14.74 -18.85 10.89
N MET A 106 13.63 -18.14 10.65
CA MET A 106 13.16 -17.82 9.30
C MET A 106 14.23 -17.14 8.45
N THR A 107 14.47 -17.70 7.27
CA THR A 107 15.38 -17.19 6.24
C THR A 107 14.61 -16.97 4.95
N VAL A 108 14.75 -15.78 4.36
CA VAL A 108 14.14 -15.42 3.07
C VAL A 108 15.23 -14.96 2.12
N LEU A 109 15.30 -15.57 0.93
CA LEU A 109 16.25 -15.21 -0.11
C LEU A 109 15.55 -14.53 -1.30
N LEU A 110 15.94 -13.30 -1.62
CA LEU A 110 15.27 -12.39 -2.57
C LEU A 110 16.17 -11.93 -3.73
N GLU A 111 17.48 -12.18 -3.68
CA GLU A 111 18.44 -11.75 -4.68
C GLU A 111 18.02 -12.11 -6.13
N GLY A 112 18.30 -11.21 -7.07
CA GLY A 112 18.02 -11.43 -8.50
C GLY A 112 16.58 -11.15 -8.92
N ASN A 113 15.74 -10.59 -8.03
CA ASN A 113 14.43 -10.06 -8.39
C ASN A 113 14.52 -8.59 -8.89
N PRO A 114 13.68 -8.18 -9.85
CA PRO A 114 13.62 -6.81 -10.35
C PRO A 114 12.85 -5.90 -9.38
N LEU A 115 13.42 -5.67 -8.20
CA LEU A 115 12.76 -4.89 -7.15
C LEU A 115 12.52 -3.45 -7.61
N VAL A 116 11.41 -2.87 -7.16
CA VAL A 116 10.98 -1.52 -7.48
C VAL A 116 10.96 -0.69 -6.20
N CYS A 117 11.50 0.52 -6.25
CA CYS A 117 11.58 1.46 -5.13
C CYS A 117 10.73 2.70 -5.43
N THR A 118 9.43 2.59 -5.21
CA THR A 118 8.45 3.65 -5.46
C THR A 118 7.58 3.86 -4.23
N CYS A 119 6.61 4.78 -4.30
CA CYS A 119 5.66 5.00 -3.21
C CYS A 119 4.93 3.72 -2.76
N ALA A 120 4.71 2.76 -3.67
CA ALA A 120 3.99 1.52 -3.37
C ALA A 120 4.83 0.49 -2.59
N SER A 121 6.16 0.59 -2.61
CA SER A 121 7.06 -0.39 -2.01
C SER A 121 7.83 0.14 -0.81
N LEU A 122 7.50 1.34 -0.31
CA LEU A 122 8.22 1.95 0.82
C LEU A 122 8.13 1.11 2.10
N ASP A 123 7.00 0.48 2.38
CA ASP A 123 6.84 -0.38 3.56
C ASP A 123 7.71 -1.63 3.45
N PHE A 124 7.82 -2.21 2.24
CA PHE A 124 8.76 -3.29 1.95
C PHE A 124 10.22 -2.85 2.14
N VAL A 125 10.60 -1.69 1.61
CA VAL A 125 11.95 -1.15 1.78
C VAL A 125 12.27 -0.93 3.25
N GLU A 126 11.33 -0.38 4.04
CA GLU A 126 11.51 -0.24 5.48
C GLU A 126 11.72 -1.59 6.17
N TRP A 127 10.85 -2.56 5.85
CA TRP A 127 10.90 -3.91 6.42
C TRP A 127 12.26 -4.59 6.21
N LEU A 128 12.88 -4.46 5.02
CA LEU A 128 14.20 -5.04 4.72
C LEU A 128 15.30 -4.64 5.71
N PHE A 129 15.19 -3.45 6.33
CA PHE A 129 16.19 -2.94 7.29
C PHE A 129 15.73 -3.03 8.75
N THR A 130 14.45 -3.25 9.01
CA THR A 130 13.91 -3.35 10.37
C THR A 130 13.63 -4.78 10.82
N THR A 131 13.48 -5.72 9.88
CA THR A 131 13.20 -7.12 10.19
C THR A 131 14.39 -7.82 10.87
N LYS A 132 14.08 -8.86 11.65
CA LYS A 132 15.05 -9.80 12.23
C LYS A 132 15.14 -11.10 11.43
N VAL A 133 14.30 -11.28 10.42
CA VAL A 133 14.36 -12.39 9.47
C VAL A 133 15.73 -12.37 8.79
N LYS A 134 16.32 -13.55 8.62
CA LYS A 134 17.60 -13.66 7.93
C LYS A 134 17.40 -13.44 6.43
N LEU A 135 18.00 -12.40 5.89
CA LEU A 135 17.96 -12.04 4.48
C LEU A 135 19.29 -12.39 3.78
N ASP A 136 19.25 -12.63 2.46
CA ASP A 136 20.46 -12.61 1.62
C ASP A 136 20.93 -11.19 1.32
N SER A 137 22.07 -11.08 0.62
CA SER A 137 22.71 -9.81 0.24
C SER A 137 22.85 -8.78 1.38
N ASN A 138 22.90 -9.28 2.63
CA ASN A 138 22.91 -8.46 3.84
C ASN A 138 21.75 -7.46 3.93
N GLY A 139 20.57 -7.79 3.36
CA GLY A 139 19.36 -6.96 3.37
C GLY A 139 19.35 -5.79 2.38
N SER A 140 20.42 -5.58 1.60
CA SER A 140 20.52 -4.49 0.63
C SER A 140 20.48 -5.02 -0.81
N TYR A 141 19.53 -4.52 -1.59
CA TYR A 141 19.27 -5.00 -2.95
C TYR A 141 19.29 -3.84 -3.95
N SER A 142 19.49 -4.16 -5.23
CA SER A 142 19.28 -3.19 -6.32
C SER A 142 17.79 -3.04 -6.58
N CYS A 143 17.32 -1.82 -6.83
CA CYS A 143 15.93 -1.56 -7.18
C CYS A 143 15.80 -0.41 -8.17
N VAL A 144 14.67 -0.36 -8.87
CA VAL A 144 14.38 0.63 -9.91
C VAL A 144 13.39 1.68 -9.39
N GLU A 145 13.70 2.97 -9.58
CA GLU A 145 12.81 4.09 -9.26
C GLU A 145 11.83 4.39 -10.41
N ASN A 146 10.88 5.31 -10.20
CA ASN A 146 9.84 5.67 -11.18
C ASN A 146 10.39 6.19 -12.53
N ASP A 147 11.60 6.76 -12.52
CA ASP A 147 12.29 7.29 -13.69
C ASP A 147 13.11 6.23 -14.45
N GLY A 148 13.09 4.97 -13.99
CA GLY A 148 13.89 3.89 -14.52
C GLY A 148 15.34 3.89 -14.03
N ASN A 149 15.72 4.82 -13.16
CA ASN A 149 17.05 4.85 -12.58
C ASN A 149 17.23 3.66 -11.61
N ILE A 150 18.41 3.05 -11.65
CA ILE A 150 18.76 1.94 -10.78
C ILE A 150 19.47 2.50 -9.55
N THR A 151 18.93 2.18 -8.37
CA THR A 151 19.46 2.56 -7.06
C THR A 151 19.57 1.33 -6.16
N THR A 152 19.85 1.53 -4.88
CA THR A 152 19.83 0.47 -3.87
C THR A 152 18.80 0.76 -2.80
N THR A 153 18.21 -0.30 -2.23
CA THR A 153 17.22 -0.19 -1.14
C THR A 153 17.79 0.55 0.07
N ASN A 154 19.10 0.44 0.35
CA ASN A 154 19.77 1.18 1.43
C ASN A 154 19.74 2.70 1.21
N VAL A 155 20.00 3.17 -0.02
CA VAL A 155 19.92 4.61 -0.34
C VAL A 155 18.49 5.11 -0.14
N VAL A 156 17.50 4.35 -0.60
CA VAL A 156 16.08 4.70 -0.46
C VAL A 156 15.64 4.68 1.01
N TYR A 157 16.09 3.70 1.80
CA TYR A 157 15.82 3.61 3.24
C TYR A 157 16.36 4.83 4.00
N ASN A 158 17.59 5.26 3.70
CA ASN A 158 18.16 6.47 4.31
C ASN A 158 17.36 7.74 3.97
N GLN A 159 16.62 7.73 2.85
CA GLN A 159 15.74 8.83 2.42
C GLN A 159 14.25 8.53 2.62
N LEU A 160 13.90 7.50 3.39
CA LEU A 160 12.53 6.99 3.49
C LEU A 160 11.54 8.07 3.95
N ARG A 161 11.95 8.92 4.90
CA ARG A 161 11.11 10.04 5.38
C ARG A 161 10.80 11.05 4.27
N ILE A 162 11.79 11.39 3.45
CA ILE A 162 11.62 12.34 2.34
C ILE A 162 10.70 11.73 1.28
N MET A 163 10.91 10.45 0.95
CA MET A 163 10.06 9.72 0.00
C MET A 163 8.61 9.63 0.48
N ARG A 164 8.35 9.25 1.74
CA ARG A 164 6.98 9.22 2.31
C ARG A 164 6.29 10.57 2.21
N ILE A 165 6.99 11.67 2.53
CA ILE A 165 6.44 13.03 2.41
C ILE A 165 6.06 13.32 0.95
N ARG A 166 6.93 13.03 -0.03
CA ARG A 166 6.62 13.25 -1.46
C ARG A 166 5.39 12.46 -1.93
N CYS A 167 5.21 11.24 -1.45
CA CYS A 167 4.05 10.41 -1.78
C CYS A 167 2.75 10.97 -1.19
N ILE A 168 2.80 11.55 0.01
CA ILE A 168 1.64 12.14 0.70
C ILE A 168 1.31 13.52 0.11
N THR A 169 2.32 14.37 -0.08
CA THR A 169 2.13 15.79 -0.43
C THR A 169 1.51 16.00 -1.81
N THR A 170 1.76 15.12 -2.77
CA THR A 170 1.10 15.22 -4.09
C THR A 170 -0.42 15.24 -3.98
N VAL A 171 -1.02 14.47 -3.07
CA VAL A 171 -2.48 14.43 -2.85
C VAL A 171 -2.97 15.68 -2.11
N TRP A 172 -2.32 16.04 -1.00
CA TRP A 172 -2.76 17.17 -0.15
C TRP A 172 -2.52 18.55 -0.77
N VAL A 173 -1.48 18.69 -1.61
CA VAL A 173 -1.22 19.93 -2.34
C VAL A 173 -2.32 20.17 -3.38
N ILE A 174 -2.75 19.13 -4.10
CA ILE A 174 -3.88 19.23 -5.04
C ILE A 174 -5.16 19.62 -4.28
N PHE A 175 -5.45 18.95 -3.16
CA PHE A 175 -6.65 19.24 -2.37
C PHE A 175 -6.64 20.67 -1.80
N SER A 176 -5.51 21.13 -1.24
CA SER A 176 -5.41 22.48 -0.68
C SER A 176 -5.48 23.57 -1.77
N ALA A 177 -4.89 23.35 -2.94
CA ALA A 177 -4.98 24.28 -4.06
C ALA A 177 -6.41 24.41 -4.60
N THR A 178 -7.15 23.31 -4.72
CA THR A 178 -8.56 23.34 -5.17
C THR A 178 -9.46 24.04 -4.16
N LEU A 179 -9.32 23.75 -2.86
CA LEU A 179 -10.08 24.40 -1.80
C LEU A 179 -9.83 25.92 -1.77
N PHE A 180 -8.58 26.34 -1.88
CA PHE A 180 -8.22 27.75 -1.92
C PHE A 180 -8.83 28.47 -3.14
N GLY A 181 -8.79 27.84 -4.32
CA GLY A 181 -9.45 28.35 -5.52
C GLY A 181 -10.96 28.51 -5.35
N VAL A 182 -11.63 27.55 -4.72
CA VAL A 182 -13.07 27.60 -4.42
C VAL A 182 -13.38 28.72 -3.42
N LEU A 183 -12.59 28.87 -2.36
CA LEU A 183 -12.76 29.97 -1.39
C LEU A 183 -12.62 31.34 -2.06
N LEU A 184 -11.62 31.50 -2.94
CA LEU A 184 -11.45 32.74 -3.71
C LEU A 184 -12.67 33.01 -4.61
N LEU A 185 -13.23 31.99 -5.27
CA LEU A 185 -14.46 32.14 -6.06
C LEU A 185 -15.64 32.59 -5.19
N PHE A 186 -15.84 32.00 -4.01
CA PHE A 186 -16.88 32.43 -3.08
C PHE A 186 -16.69 33.87 -2.63
N ILE A 187 -15.45 34.29 -2.33
CA ILE A 187 -15.14 35.67 -1.97
C ILE A 187 -15.45 36.63 -3.12
N LEU A 188 -15.08 36.28 -4.35
CA LEU A 188 -15.35 37.10 -5.54
C LEU A 188 -16.85 37.21 -5.85
N ILE A 189 -17.59 36.10 -5.75
CA ILE A 189 -19.05 36.06 -5.90
C ILE A 189 -19.68 36.90 -4.78
N GLY A 190 -19.26 36.72 -3.53
CA GLY A 190 -19.73 37.51 -2.39
C GLY A 190 -19.48 39.00 -2.59
N TYR A 191 -18.32 39.38 -3.14
CA TYR A 191 -18.01 40.77 -3.45
C TYR A 191 -18.88 41.33 -4.59
N ARG A 192 -19.10 40.56 -5.66
CA ARG A 192 -19.99 40.93 -6.78
C ARG A 192 -21.42 41.17 -6.31
N TYR A 193 -21.93 40.30 -5.43
CA TYR A 193 -23.29 40.39 -4.92
C TYR A 193 -23.43 41.23 -3.64
N LYS A 194 -22.33 41.80 -3.11
CA LYS A 194 -22.33 42.60 -1.87
C LYS A 194 -23.34 43.74 -1.90
N LEU A 195 -23.38 44.49 -3.00
CA LEU A 195 -24.35 45.58 -3.20
C LEU A 195 -25.78 45.03 -3.21
N HIS A 196 -26.02 43.95 -3.96
CA HIS A 196 -27.34 43.32 -4.04
C HIS A 196 -27.82 42.77 -2.69
N LEU A 197 -26.92 42.18 -1.89
CA LEU A 197 -27.18 41.71 -0.53
C LEU A 197 -27.46 42.88 0.43
N GLN A 198 -26.73 43.99 0.34
CA GLN A 198 -27.00 45.18 1.16
C GLN A 198 -28.39 45.76 0.88
N TYR A 199 -28.77 45.88 -0.39
CA TYR A 199 -30.13 46.30 -0.77
C TYR A 199 -31.19 45.31 -0.29
N PHE A 200 -30.94 44.00 -0.44
CA PHE A 200 -31.87 42.96 0.03
C PHE A 200 -32.04 42.97 1.56
N CYS A 201 -30.96 43.13 2.34
CA CYS A 201 -31.01 43.27 3.78
C CYS A 201 -31.75 44.55 4.23
N LEU A 202 -31.53 45.68 3.55
CA LEU A 202 -32.27 46.93 3.80
C LEU A 202 -33.75 46.80 3.45
N PHE A 203 -34.08 46.12 2.36
CA PHE A 203 -35.45 45.85 1.94
C PHE A 203 -36.21 44.95 2.94
N ILE A 204 -35.56 43.87 3.43
CA ILE A 204 -36.12 43.04 4.51
C ILE A 204 -36.27 43.84 5.80
N GLY A 205 -35.31 44.69 6.15
CA GLY A 205 -35.40 45.58 7.31
C GLY A 205 -36.59 46.54 7.24
N MET A 206 -36.89 47.09 6.05
CA MET A 206 -38.06 47.93 5.81
C MET A 206 -39.38 47.14 5.76
N ALA A 207 -39.34 45.86 5.40
CA ALA A 207 -40.50 44.96 5.42
C ALA A 207 -40.78 44.38 6.83
N ASN A 208 -39.83 44.45 7.76
CA ASN A 208 -39.98 43.96 9.13
C ASN A 208 -40.74 44.98 10.01
N PRO A 209 -41.93 44.63 10.54
CA PRO A 209 -42.78 45.57 11.29
C PRO A 209 -42.18 46.04 12.63
N LEU A 210 -41.20 45.31 13.18
CA LEU A 210 -40.49 45.67 14.42
C LEU A 210 -39.58 46.90 14.26
N PHE A 211 -38.94 47.08 13.10
CA PHE A 211 -38.08 48.23 12.83
C PHE A 211 -38.90 49.52 12.63
N ARG A 212 -40.11 49.42 12.08
CA ARG A 212 -41.04 50.54 11.94
C ARG A 212 -41.47 51.09 13.29
N LYS A 213 -41.78 50.21 14.25
CA LYS A 213 -42.21 50.59 15.61
C LYS A 213 -41.11 51.32 16.39
N SER A 214 -39.86 50.86 16.28
CA SER A 214 -38.69 51.50 16.93
C SER A 214 -38.38 52.90 16.39
N LYS A 215 -38.60 53.14 15.08
CA LYS A 215 -38.36 54.46 14.47
C LYS A 215 -39.46 55.47 14.83
N GLU A 216 -40.68 54.99 15.06
CA GLU A 216 -41.81 55.81 15.52
C GLU A 216 -41.60 56.28 16.97
N GLU A 217 -41.06 55.42 17.84
CA GLU A 217 -40.66 55.75 19.23
C GLU A 217 -39.52 56.78 19.28
N SER A 218 -38.56 56.79 18.34
CA SER A 218 -37.43 57.73 18.38
C SER A 218 -37.77 59.16 17.93
N LEU A 219 -38.87 59.33 17.18
CA LEU A 219 -39.32 60.64 16.68
C LEU A 219 -40.20 61.40 17.70
N GLU A 220 -40.64 60.74 18.77
CA GLU A 220 -41.50 61.35 19.81
C GLU A 220 -40.73 62.25 20.79
N TYR A 221 -39.38 62.20 20.79
CA TYR A 221 -38.54 62.93 21.75
C TYR A 221 -37.78 64.14 21.18
N ASP A 222 -37.88 64.42 19.87
CA ASP A 222 -37.23 65.58 19.25
C ASP A 222 -38.17 66.80 19.24
N ALA A 223 -38.51 67.31 20.43
CA ALA A 223 -39.16 68.61 20.58
C ALA A 223 -38.10 69.73 20.71
N TYR A 224 -38.17 70.70 19.80
CA TYR A 224 -37.30 71.88 19.74
C TYR A 224 -37.37 72.73 21.03
N VAL A 225 -36.21 73.12 21.57
CA VAL A 225 -36.09 74.19 22.57
C VAL A 225 -35.94 75.51 21.82
N ALA A 226 -36.93 76.40 21.96
CA ALA A 226 -36.90 77.79 21.51
C ALA A 226 -36.38 78.72 22.62
#